data_AF-A0A484C2B4-F1
#
_entry.id   AF-A0A484C2B4-F1
#
_cell.length_a   1.000
_cell.length_b   1.000
_cell.length_c   1.000
_cell.angle_alpha   90.00
_cell.angle_beta   90.00
_cell.angle_gamma   90.00
#
_symmetry.space_group_name_H-M   'P 1'
#
loop_
_entity.id
_entity.type
_entity.pdbx_description
1 polymer ?
#
loop_
_entity_poly.entity_id
_entity_poly.type
_entity_poly.pdbx_seq_one_letter_code
_entity_poly.pdbx_strand_id
1 'polypeptide(L)'
;MLIEITLIVVTNYFLVFLAIYVIMIACNPMKIISGLIVQALLIAIIWQFFSSKSKTNFIASRLTGGNQILAQQNAQQKWYVLAGALLASYLFLHMISAVLLTTFTLLLPVSVTFIHASLRLRNMKNKLANILANRPSILRLTNDEKVDVKIYSLDGEWQSDGTFVMIVNHGMAFKELSFNTLSDNFERLINAMLCVLYEATDAYLLTAYGERLIPVVDALREKCKSILKTTDQTVWYRASKELVASFTAEPPAGIELRRLDVKHASAINEIWPHRSEGSVAFVRSLITHNISVGAYDEQGNLIAWCMRLPSGALGLLRVVDTHKRLGLGSLMVRYLSKQISELGDEVRAPVVTGNTPSRKMFEKLGFQQIDHVYWTW
;
A
#
# COMPACT_ATOMS: atom_id res chain seq x y z
N MET A 1 9.11 -14.23 14.03
CA MET A 1 9.38 -12.87 14.55
C MET A 1 8.14 -12.02 14.83
N LEU A 2 7.31 -11.58 13.86
CA LEU A 2 6.15 -10.71 14.16
C LEU A 2 5.04 -11.39 14.98
N ILE A 3 4.82 -12.69 14.73
CA ILE A 3 3.88 -13.52 15.51
C ILE A 3 4.41 -13.73 16.93
N GLU A 4 5.71 -13.98 17.10
CA GLU A 4 6.33 -14.16 18.43
C GLU A 4 6.28 -12.88 19.26
N ILE A 5 6.53 -11.71 18.68
CA ILE A 5 6.41 -10.42 19.40
C ILE A 5 4.96 -10.18 19.84
N THR A 6 3.98 -10.49 18.99
CA THR A 6 2.56 -10.36 19.33
C THR A 6 2.18 -11.35 20.42
N LEU A 7 2.67 -12.59 20.34
CA LEU A 7 2.44 -13.65 21.32
C LEU A 7 3.06 -13.30 22.68
N ILE A 8 4.31 -12.81 22.73
CA ILE A 8 5.00 -12.37 23.95
C ILE A 8 4.24 -11.22 24.62
N VAL A 9 3.74 -10.26 23.84
CA VAL A 9 2.99 -9.10 24.36
C VAL A 9 1.64 -9.53 24.93
N VAL A 10 0.90 -10.39 24.23
CA VAL A 10 -0.39 -10.94 24.72
C VAL A 10 -0.17 -11.78 25.97
N THR A 11 0.92 -12.56 26.02
CA THR A 11 1.30 -13.40 27.16
C THR A 11 1.62 -12.54 28.39
N ASN A 12 2.28 -11.39 28.21
CA ASN A 12 2.60 -10.48 29.30
C ASN A 12 1.36 -9.82 29.91
N TYR A 13 0.40 -9.38 29.10
CA TYR A 13 -0.86 -8.83 29.64
C TYR A 13 -1.72 -9.88 30.33
N PHE A 14 -1.71 -11.12 29.84
CA PHE A 14 -2.40 -12.24 30.49
C PHE A 14 -1.76 -12.57 31.86
N LEU A 15 -0.43 -12.55 31.96
CA LEU A 15 0.28 -12.74 33.22
C LEU A 15 0.02 -11.61 34.22
N VAL A 16 -0.01 -10.35 33.77
CA VAL A 16 -0.37 -9.20 34.61
C VAL A 16 -1.82 -9.30 35.09
N PHE A 17 -2.74 -9.71 34.21
CA PHE A 17 -4.13 -9.97 34.57
C PHE A 17 -4.22 -11.04 35.67
N LEU A 18 -3.54 -12.17 35.49
CA LEU A 18 -3.53 -13.27 36.45
C LEU A 18 -2.93 -12.84 37.79
N ALA A 19 -1.83 -12.08 37.77
CA ALA A 19 -1.16 -11.59 38.97
C ALA A 19 -2.05 -10.64 39.78
N ILE A 20 -2.69 -9.66 39.12
CA ILE A 20 -3.63 -8.74 39.79
C ILE A 20 -4.81 -9.53 40.39
N TYR A 21 -5.35 -10.50 39.64
CA TYR A 21 -6.47 -11.30 40.10
C TYR A 21 -6.11 -12.18 41.32
N VAL A 22 -4.94 -12.82 41.30
CA VAL A 22 -4.42 -13.62 42.43
C VAL A 22 -4.20 -12.75 43.67
N ILE A 23 -3.62 -11.56 43.52
CA ILE A 23 -3.40 -10.62 44.63
C ILE A 23 -4.75 -10.20 45.24
N MET A 24 -5.73 -9.86 44.40
CA MET A 24 -7.06 -9.45 44.87
C MET A 24 -7.78 -10.56 45.64
N ILE A 25 -7.66 -11.82 45.20
CA ILE A 25 -8.19 -13.00 45.91
C ILE A 25 -7.48 -13.22 47.24
N ALA A 26 -6.15 -13.10 47.28
CA ALA A 26 -5.38 -13.28 48.49
C ALA A 26 -5.71 -12.23 49.56
N CYS A 27 -5.97 -10.98 49.17
CA CYS A 27 -6.24 -9.90 50.12
C CYS A 27 -7.65 -9.98 50.77
N ASN A 28 -8.67 -10.47 50.06
CA ASN A 28 -10.06 -10.47 50.57
C ASN A 28 -10.87 -11.71 50.09
N PRO A 29 -10.45 -12.95 50.42
CA PRO A 29 -11.02 -14.16 49.83
C PRO A 29 -12.51 -14.35 50.13
N MET A 30 -12.93 -14.10 51.37
CA MET A 30 -14.32 -14.27 51.80
C MET A 30 -15.28 -13.28 51.13
N LYS A 31 -14.84 -12.05 50.86
CA LYS A 31 -15.66 -11.02 50.21
C LYS A 31 -15.80 -11.28 48.71
N ILE A 32 -14.77 -11.85 48.06
CA ILE A 32 -14.84 -12.20 46.64
C ILE A 32 -15.75 -13.40 46.40
N ILE A 33 -15.61 -14.46 47.21
CA ILE A 33 -16.46 -15.65 47.11
C ILE A 33 -17.93 -15.28 47.36
N SER A 34 -18.22 -14.54 48.43
CA SER A 34 -19.60 -14.09 48.72
C SER A 34 -20.14 -13.14 47.64
N GLY A 35 -19.34 -12.22 47.13
CA GLY A 35 -19.72 -11.33 46.03
C GLY A 35 -20.07 -12.08 44.74
N LEU A 36 -19.28 -13.10 44.36
CA LEU A 36 -19.54 -13.95 43.19
C LEU A 36 -20.81 -14.78 43.35
N ILE A 37 -21.04 -15.35 44.54
CA ILE A 37 -22.27 -16.11 44.84
C ILE A 37 -23.49 -15.20 44.73
N VAL A 38 -23.44 -14.00 45.29
CA VAL A 38 -24.55 -13.03 45.21
C VAL A 38 -24.78 -12.59 43.77
N GLN A 39 -23.72 -12.31 43.01
CA GLN A 39 -23.84 -11.99 41.58
C GLN A 39 -24.47 -13.15 40.79
N ALA A 40 -24.05 -14.39 41.03
CA ALA A 40 -24.62 -15.57 40.40
C ALA A 40 -26.10 -15.76 40.77
N LEU A 41 -26.48 -15.54 42.04
CA LEU A 41 -27.87 -15.58 42.50
C LEU A 41 -28.71 -14.47 41.87
N LEU A 42 -28.19 -13.24 41.78
CA LEU A 42 -28.88 -12.13 41.09
C LEU A 42 -29.07 -12.45 39.61
N ILE A 43 -28.04 -12.94 38.93
CA ILE A 43 -28.12 -13.38 37.52
C ILE A 43 -29.12 -14.53 37.39
N ALA A 44 -29.14 -15.50 38.30
CA ALA A 44 -30.07 -16.62 38.27
C ALA A 44 -31.52 -16.17 38.51
N ILE A 45 -31.77 -15.24 39.43
CA ILE A 45 -33.08 -14.65 39.68
C ILE A 45 -33.56 -13.87 38.45
N ILE A 46 -32.69 -13.03 37.86
CA ILE A 46 -32.99 -12.29 36.63
C ILE A 46 -33.23 -13.27 35.48
N TRP A 47 -32.38 -14.29 35.32
CA TRP A 47 -32.53 -15.30 34.27
C TRP A 47 -33.81 -16.09 34.45
N GLN A 48 -34.18 -16.51 35.66
CA GLN A 48 -35.42 -17.21 35.94
C GLN A 48 -36.65 -16.34 35.69
N PHE A 49 -36.52 -15.02 35.86
CA PHE A 49 -37.56 -14.04 35.57
C PHE A 49 -37.74 -13.78 34.07
N PHE A 50 -36.63 -13.69 33.31
CA PHE A 50 -36.64 -13.41 31.86
C PHE A 50 -36.67 -14.67 30.98
N SER A 51 -36.29 -15.84 31.51
CA SER A 51 -36.44 -17.15 30.89
C SER A 51 -37.90 -17.56 30.94
N SER A 52 -38.64 -17.00 30.01
CA SER A 52 -40.05 -17.28 29.79
C SER A 52 -40.28 -18.78 29.53
N LYS A 53 -40.68 -19.53 30.56
CA LYS A 53 -41.77 -20.50 30.45
C LYS A 53 -43.14 -19.85 30.65
N SER A 54 -43.24 -18.55 30.36
CA SER A 54 -44.47 -17.74 30.42
C SER A 54 -44.73 -17.04 29.08
N LYS A 55 -44.60 -17.76 27.97
CA LYS A 55 -45.13 -17.32 26.66
C LYS A 55 -46.33 -18.13 26.18
N THR A 56 -46.62 -19.27 26.82
CA THR A 56 -47.75 -20.13 26.42
C THR A 56 -49.06 -19.82 27.16
N ASN A 57 -49.04 -19.14 28.31
CA ASN A 57 -50.25 -18.97 29.14
C ASN A 57 -50.90 -17.57 29.07
N PHE A 58 -50.24 -16.58 28.46
CA PHE A 58 -50.81 -15.23 28.33
C PHE A 58 -51.89 -15.14 27.24
N ILE A 59 -51.75 -15.89 26.14
CA ILE A 59 -52.76 -15.92 25.06
C ILE A 59 -53.94 -16.84 25.42
N ALA A 60 -53.71 -17.93 26.15
CA ALA A 60 -54.77 -18.87 26.56
C ALA A 60 -55.78 -18.28 27.56
N SER A 61 -55.38 -17.28 28.35
CA SER A 61 -56.22 -16.68 29.41
C SER A 61 -57.19 -15.59 28.93
N ARG A 62 -57.09 -15.12 27.68
CA ARG A 62 -58.08 -14.20 27.07
C ARG A 62 -59.21 -14.91 26.32
N LEU A 63 -59.06 -16.21 26.01
CA LEU A 63 -60.03 -16.97 25.21
C LEU A 63 -60.88 -17.95 26.02
N THR A 64 -60.60 -18.15 27.31
CA THR A 64 -61.41 -18.99 28.19
C THR A 64 -61.93 -18.17 29.36
N GLY A 65 -63.25 -18.17 29.54
CA GLY A 65 -63.93 -17.53 30.67
C GLY A 65 -63.29 -17.95 32.00
N GLY A 66 -63.17 -16.98 32.91
CA GLY A 66 -62.36 -17.04 34.11
C GLY A 66 -62.42 -18.37 34.87
N ASN A 67 -61.31 -19.10 34.85
CA ASN A 67 -61.05 -20.17 35.80
C ASN A 67 -60.49 -19.55 37.10
N GLN A 68 -61.18 -19.72 38.22
CA GLN A 68 -60.70 -19.26 39.54
C GLN A 68 -59.30 -19.79 39.91
N ILE A 69 -58.93 -20.96 39.36
CA ILE A 69 -57.61 -21.59 39.51
C ILE A 69 -56.49 -20.77 38.83
N LEU A 70 -56.77 -20.13 37.68
CA LEU A 70 -55.79 -19.28 36.96
C LEU A 70 -55.61 -17.92 37.63
N ALA A 71 -56.67 -17.36 38.22
CA ALA A 71 -56.61 -16.13 39.00
C ALA A 71 -55.77 -16.32 40.27
N GLN A 72 -55.90 -17.48 40.93
CA GLN A 72 -55.12 -17.84 42.12
C GLN A 72 -53.65 -18.13 41.79
N GLN A 73 -53.36 -18.78 40.65
CA GLN A 73 -51.99 -18.94 40.15
C GLN A 73 -51.31 -17.60 39.81
N ASN A 74 -52.02 -16.67 39.15
CA ASN A 74 -51.50 -15.34 38.84
C ASN A 74 -51.28 -14.48 40.11
N ALA A 75 -52.15 -14.61 41.12
CA ALA A 75 -51.97 -13.93 42.41
C ALA A 75 -50.76 -14.48 43.16
N GLN A 76 -50.55 -15.80 43.14
CA GLN A 76 -49.41 -16.44 43.81
C GLN A 76 -48.08 -16.13 43.12
N GLN A 77 -48.07 -16.04 41.77
CA GLN A 77 -46.91 -15.53 41.02
C GLN A 77 -46.53 -14.09 41.41
N LYS A 78 -47.49 -13.18 41.60
CA LYS A 78 -47.21 -11.80 42.03
C LYS A 78 -46.49 -11.74 43.39
N TRP A 79 -46.91 -12.58 44.35
CA TRP A 79 -46.25 -12.65 45.65
C TRP A 79 -44.85 -13.26 45.58
N TYR A 80 -44.60 -14.25 44.71
CA TYR A 80 -43.25 -14.76 44.47
C TYR A 80 -42.35 -13.70 43.82
N VAL A 81 -42.86 -12.88 42.91
CA VAL A 81 -42.11 -11.78 42.30
C VAL A 81 -41.77 -10.70 43.32
N LEU A 82 -42.72 -10.32 44.17
CA LEU A 82 -42.49 -9.34 45.22
C LEU A 82 -41.50 -9.85 46.27
N ALA A 83 -41.62 -11.10 46.70
CA ALA A 83 -40.69 -11.74 47.63
C ALA A 83 -39.28 -11.86 47.03
N GLY A 84 -39.17 -12.23 45.75
CA GLY A 84 -37.90 -12.28 45.03
C GLY A 84 -37.23 -10.90 44.90
N ALA A 85 -38.00 -9.87 44.58
CA ALA A 85 -37.50 -8.50 44.47
C ALA A 85 -37.05 -7.94 45.84
N LEU A 86 -37.79 -8.20 46.92
CA LEU A 86 -37.43 -7.79 48.27
C LEU A 86 -36.17 -8.52 48.76
N LEU A 87 -36.08 -9.84 48.53
CA LEU A 87 -34.89 -10.63 48.88
C LEU A 87 -33.65 -10.17 48.11
N ALA A 88 -33.77 -9.95 46.80
CA ALA A 88 -32.68 -9.44 45.97
C ALA A 88 -32.23 -8.04 46.43
N SER A 89 -33.17 -7.15 46.76
CA SER A 89 -32.89 -5.80 47.26
C SER A 89 -32.21 -5.84 48.63
N TYR A 90 -32.66 -6.71 49.53
CA TYR A 90 -32.06 -6.92 50.85
C TYR A 90 -30.61 -7.45 50.76
N LEU A 91 -30.39 -8.48 49.93
CA LEU A 91 -29.05 -9.04 49.69
C LEU A 91 -28.11 -8.03 49.04
N PHE A 92 -28.61 -7.24 48.08
CA PHE A 92 -27.84 -6.20 47.41
C PHE A 92 -27.40 -5.09 48.38
N LEU A 93 -28.30 -4.59 49.22
CA LEU A 93 -27.98 -3.55 50.21
C LEU A 93 -27.01 -4.05 51.28
N HIS A 94 -27.18 -5.28 51.78
CA HIS A 94 -26.33 -5.81 52.83
C HIS A 94 -24.92 -6.19 52.33
N MET A 95 -24.75 -6.49 51.03
CA MET A 95 -23.50 -6.97 50.46
C MET A 95 -22.90 -6.05 49.37
N ILE A 96 -23.33 -4.80 49.31
CA ILE A 96 -22.87 -3.81 48.32
C ILE A 96 -21.34 -3.66 48.28
N SER A 97 -20.67 -3.74 49.43
CA SER A 97 -19.21 -3.68 49.52
C SER A 97 -18.53 -4.88 48.86
N ALA A 98 -19.13 -6.07 48.94
CA ALA A 98 -18.60 -7.29 48.32
C ALA A 98 -18.82 -7.26 46.80
N VAL A 99 -20.00 -6.84 46.36
CA VAL A 99 -20.34 -6.69 44.94
C VAL A 99 -19.47 -5.63 44.27
N LEU A 100 -19.26 -4.48 44.91
CA LEU A 100 -18.39 -3.42 44.38
C LEU A 100 -16.94 -3.91 44.24
N LEU A 101 -16.45 -4.65 45.24
CA LEU A 101 -15.09 -5.20 45.24
C LEU A 101 -14.89 -6.23 44.12
N THR A 102 -15.85 -7.13 43.88
CA THR A 102 -15.73 -8.12 42.80
C THR A 102 -15.80 -7.47 41.43
N THR A 103 -16.70 -6.49 41.23
CA THR A 103 -16.78 -5.73 39.97
C THR A 103 -15.49 -4.93 39.72
N PHE A 104 -14.94 -4.28 40.75
CA PHE A 104 -13.65 -3.58 40.64
C PHE A 104 -12.50 -4.53 40.34
N THR A 105 -12.47 -5.71 40.96
CA THR A 105 -11.45 -6.76 40.71
C THR A 105 -11.46 -7.22 39.24
N LEU A 106 -12.63 -7.27 38.61
CA LEU A 106 -12.75 -7.62 37.20
C LEU A 106 -12.34 -6.47 36.26
N LEU A 107 -12.69 -5.23 36.61
CA LEU A 107 -12.45 -4.05 35.77
C LEU A 107 -11.03 -3.48 35.86
N LEU A 108 -10.35 -3.64 36.99
CA LEU A 108 -9.02 -3.08 37.23
C LEU A 108 -7.96 -3.59 36.22
N PRO A 109 -7.82 -4.91 35.99
CA PRO A 109 -6.87 -5.41 34.99
C PRO A 109 -7.13 -4.88 33.58
N VAL A 110 -8.41 -4.78 33.19
CA VAL A 110 -8.82 -4.23 31.88
C VAL A 110 -8.41 -2.77 31.78
N SER A 111 -8.64 -1.97 32.81
CA SER A 111 -8.27 -0.55 32.82
C SER A 111 -6.76 -0.35 32.70
N VAL A 112 -5.96 -1.17 33.40
CA VAL A 112 -4.49 -1.11 33.36
C VAL A 112 -3.95 -1.48 31.98
N THR A 113 -4.50 -2.50 31.31
CA THR A 113 -4.07 -2.87 29.96
C THR A 113 -4.37 -1.76 28.94
N PHE A 114 -5.55 -1.13 29.02
CA PHE A 114 -5.90 0.01 28.19
C PHE A 114 -4.98 1.22 28.43
N ILE A 115 -4.67 1.56 29.68
CA ILE A 115 -3.77 2.67 30.02
C ILE A 115 -2.36 2.39 29.49
N HIS A 116 -1.82 1.20 29.71
CA HIS A 116 -0.49 0.83 29.22
C HIS A 116 -0.42 0.86 27.69
N ALA A 117 -1.43 0.32 27.00
CA ALA A 117 -1.52 0.36 25.54
C ALA A 117 -1.57 1.82 25.02
N SER A 118 -2.33 2.69 25.69
CA SER A 118 -2.43 4.12 25.36
C SER A 118 -1.07 4.84 25.54
N LEU A 119 -0.37 4.57 26.64
CA LEU A 119 0.97 5.13 26.89
C LEU A 119 1.99 4.63 25.86
N ARG A 120 1.92 3.36 25.44
CA ARG A 120 2.79 2.81 24.40
C ARG A 120 2.52 3.48 23.05
N LEU A 121 1.26 3.66 22.67
CA LEU A 121 0.88 4.37 21.45
C LEU A 121 1.38 5.82 21.48
N ARG A 122 1.24 6.52 22.61
CA ARG A 122 1.74 7.88 22.77
C ARG A 122 3.27 7.95 22.72
N ASN A 123 3.97 7.00 23.34
CA ASN A 123 5.43 6.90 23.26
C ASN A 123 5.90 6.63 21.82
N MET A 124 5.23 5.73 21.09
CA MET A 124 5.54 5.48 19.68
C MET A 124 5.25 6.71 18.81
N LYS A 125 4.12 7.40 19.04
CA LYS A 125 3.80 8.67 18.35
C LYS A 125 4.81 9.77 18.69
N ASN A 126 5.27 9.88 19.93
CA ASN A 126 6.26 10.87 20.35
C ASN A 126 7.65 10.56 19.81
N LYS A 127 8.07 9.28 19.81
CA LYS A 127 9.30 8.84 19.15
C LYS A 127 9.25 9.14 17.67
N LEU A 128 8.12 8.85 17.03
CA LEU A 128 7.92 9.16 15.63
C LEU A 128 7.95 10.66 15.37
N ALA A 129 7.24 11.46 16.16
CA ALA A 129 7.22 12.92 16.05
C ALA A 129 8.60 13.53 16.27
N ASN A 130 9.39 13.02 17.23
CA ASN A 130 10.78 13.46 17.43
C ASN A 130 11.70 13.04 16.27
N ILE A 131 11.52 11.84 15.72
CA ILE A 131 12.23 11.41 14.50
C ILE A 131 11.87 12.32 13.33
N LEU A 132 10.60 12.72 13.19
CA LEU A 132 10.11 13.61 12.15
C LEU A 132 10.63 15.04 12.34
N ALA A 133 10.62 15.55 13.56
CA ALA A 133 11.11 16.90 13.90
C ALA A 133 12.63 17.05 13.67
N ASN A 134 13.39 15.96 13.83
CA ASN A 134 14.83 15.94 13.59
C ASN A 134 15.20 15.47 12.18
N ARG A 135 14.25 15.44 11.22
CA ARG A 135 14.61 15.08 9.84
C ARG A 135 15.46 16.19 9.21
N PRO A 136 16.53 15.82 8.50
CA PRO A 136 17.26 16.76 7.66
C PRO A 136 16.30 17.36 6.63
N SER A 137 16.42 18.67 6.37
CA SER A 137 15.54 19.33 5.43
C SER A 137 15.99 19.04 4.01
N ILE A 138 15.03 19.07 3.08
CA ILE A 138 15.30 18.90 1.66
C ILE A 138 15.62 20.28 1.06
N LEU A 139 16.78 20.39 0.43
CA LEU A 139 17.17 21.51 -0.41
C LEU A 139 16.75 21.24 -1.86
N ARG A 140 16.10 22.21 -2.50
CA ARG A 140 15.77 22.17 -3.93
C ARG A 140 16.98 22.62 -4.76
N LEU A 141 17.42 21.77 -5.69
CA LEU A 141 18.62 22.00 -6.51
C LEU A 141 18.34 22.74 -7.83
N THR A 142 17.13 22.64 -8.38
CA THR A 142 16.77 23.27 -9.66
C THR A 142 15.42 23.98 -9.61
N ASN A 143 15.32 25.09 -10.34
CA ASN A 143 14.12 25.90 -10.47
C ASN A 143 13.91 26.25 -11.95
N ASP A 144 13.39 25.29 -12.72
CA ASP A 144 12.90 25.54 -14.08
C ASP A 144 11.37 25.56 -14.04
N GLU A 145 10.77 26.69 -14.42
CA GLU A 145 9.31 26.86 -14.41
C GLU A 145 8.62 26.18 -15.60
N LYS A 146 9.37 25.78 -16.63
CA LYS A 146 8.82 25.21 -17.87
C LYS A 146 8.58 23.71 -17.81
N VAL A 147 9.23 23.00 -16.88
CA VAL A 147 9.10 21.55 -16.71
C VAL A 147 8.86 21.27 -15.22
N ASP A 148 7.80 20.54 -14.86
CA ASP A 148 7.50 20.17 -13.47
C ASP A 148 8.45 19.04 -12.99
N VAL A 149 9.74 19.41 -12.92
CA VAL A 149 10.86 18.60 -12.43
C VAL A 149 11.40 19.28 -11.19
N LYS A 150 11.51 18.50 -10.12
CA LYS A 150 12.06 18.97 -8.84
C LYS A 150 13.16 18.02 -8.41
N ILE A 151 14.38 18.55 -8.31
CA ILE A 151 15.54 17.80 -7.84
C ILE A 151 15.86 18.27 -6.42
N TYR A 152 16.11 17.30 -5.56
CA TYR A 152 16.26 17.47 -4.12
C TYR A 152 17.50 16.75 -3.62
N SER A 153 18.10 17.29 -2.57
CA SER A 153 19.04 16.58 -1.72
C SER A 153 18.83 17.00 -0.27
N LEU A 154 19.41 16.26 0.68
CA LEU A 154 19.42 16.69 2.08
C LEU A 154 20.42 17.83 2.27
N ASP A 155 20.27 18.59 3.35
CA ASP A 155 21.26 19.58 3.79
C ASP A 155 22.69 18.99 3.82
N GLY A 156 23.69 19.79 3.42
CA GLY A 156 25.09 19.39 3.26
C GLY A 156 25.55 19.33 1.79
N GLU A 157 26.77 18.84 1.56
CA GLU A 157 27.39 18.79 0.23
C GLU A 157 26.96 17.55 -0.56
N TRP A 158 25.84 17.63 -1.28
CA TRP A 158 25.39 16.54 -2.15
C TRP A 158 26.43 16.17 -3.23
N GLN A 159 27.35 17.08 -3.58
CA GLN A 159 28.41 16.84 -4.54
C GLN A 159 29.43 15.80 -4.06
N SER A 160 29.59 15.61 -2.74
CA SER A 160 30.57 14.66 -2.21
C SER A 160 30.15 13.21 -2.39
N ASP A 161 28.84 12.93 -2.35
CA ASP A 161 28.29 11.57 -2.41
C ASP A 161 27.28 11.37 -3.54
N GLY A 162 26.97 12.40 -4.32
CA GLY A 162 26.02 12.32 -5.42
C GLY A 162 24.59 11.96 -5.01
N THR A 163 24.21 12.16 -3.74
CA THR A 163 22.87 11.79 -3.25
C THR A 163 21.81 12.77 -3.76
N PHE A 164 20.84 12.27 -4.52
CA PHE A 164 19.71 13.07 -5.00
C PHE A 164 18.41 12.28 -5.03
N VAL A 165 17.30 13.05 -5.01
CA VAL A 165 15.95 12.59 -5.31
C VAL A 165 15.35 13.54 -6.34
N MET A 166 14.89 13.02 -7.47
CA MET A 166 14.27 13.77 -8.55
C MET A 166 12.82 13.32 -8.71
N ILE A 167 11.90 14.28 -8.72
CA ILE A 167 10.48 14.05 -8.96
C ILE A 167 10.11 14.71 -10.28
N VAL A 168 9.46 13.96 -11.16
CA VAL A 168 8.95 14.45 -12.45
C VAL A 168 7.45 14.21 -12.51
N ASN A 169 6.69 15.27 -12.78
CA ASN A 169 5.25 15.18 -12.96
C ASN A 169 4.90 15.25 -14.44
N HIS A 170 4.52 14.10 -15.00
CA HIS A 170 4.11 13.97 -16.39
C HIS A 170 2.62 14.26 -16.62
N GLY A 171 1.87 14.68 -15.58
CA GLY A 171 0.41 14.82 -15.63
C GLY A 171 -0.33 13.47 -15.63
N MET A 172 0.33 12.40 -15.22
CA MET A 172 -0.28 11.09 -15.00
C MET A 172 -0.84 10.98 -13.58
N ALA A 173 -1.62 9.92 -13.31
CA ALA A 173 -2.12 9.59 -11.96
C ALA A 173 -1.02 9.40 -10.89
N PHE A 174 0.24 9.31 -11.30
CA PHE A 174 1.41 9.14 -10.43
C PHE A 174 2.56 10.04 -10.89
N LYS A 175 3.44 10.39 -9.96
CA LYS A 175 4.68 11.12 -10.21
C LYS A 175 5.84 10.14 -10.38
N GLU A 176 6.74 10.40 -11.31
CA GLU A 176 7.95 9.62 -11.48
C GLU A 176 9.00 10.08 -10.46
N LEU A 177 9.64 9.15 -9.76
CA LEU A 177 10.65 9.44 -8.75
C LEU A 177 11.94 8.67 -9.06
N SER A 178 12.98 9.39 -9.48
CA SER A 178 14.33 8.87 -9.68
C SER A 178 15.23 9.24 -8.52
N PHE A 179 16.16 8.37 -8.14
CA PHE A 179 17.02 8.60 -6.98
C PHE A 179 18.32 7.81 -7.13
N ASN A 180 19.42 8.33 -6.58
CA ASN A 180 20.70 7.63 -6.57
C ASN A 180 21.64 8.21 -5.51
N THR A 181 22.75 7.52 -5.27
CA THR A 181 23.89 7.95 -4.47
C THR A 181 25.14 7.18 -4.91
N LEU A 182 26.30 7.82 -4.83
CA LEU A 182 27.61 7.18 -5.00
C LEU A 182 28.08 6.50 -3.71
N SER A 183 27.56 6.93 -2.55
CA SER A 183 27.88 6.38 -1.22
C SER A 183 27.46 4.92 -1.06
N ASP A 184 28.32 4.10 -0.42
CA ASP A 184 27.96 2.75 0.03
C ASP A 184 27.08 2.76 1.29
N ASN A 185 27.09 3.86 2.04
CA ASN A 185 26.12 4.08 3.12
C ASN A 185 24.87 4.76 2.56
N PHE A 186 23.76 4.03 2.54
CA PHE A 186 22.48 4.50 2.02
C PHE A 186 21.63 5.30 3.01
N GLU A 187 22.06 5.50 4.26
CA GLU A 187 21.25 6.20 5.28
C GLU A 187 20.79 7.58 4.83
N ARG A 188 21.69 8.36 4.21
CA ARG A 188 21.39 9.68 3.69
C ARG A 188 20.32 9.63 2.59
N LEU A 189 20.47 8.70 1.65
CA LEU A 189 19.49 8.49 0.58
C LEU A 189 18.13 8.03 1.12
N ILE A 190 18.11 7.08 2.06
CA ILE A 190 16.89 6.61 2.73
C ILE A 190 16.19 7.78 3.42
N ASN A 191 16.93 8.63 4.14
CA ASN A 191 16.39 9.80 4.80
C ASN A 191 15.82 10.83 3.80
N ALA A 192 16.50 11.07 2.67
CA ALA A 192 16.01 11.94 1.60
C ALA A 192 14.67 11.42 1.04
N MET A 193 14.62 10.13 0.73
CA MET A 193 13.42 9.46 0.22
C MET A 193 12.25 9.50 1.22
N LEU A 194 12.52 9.31 2.51
CA LEU A 194 11.49 9.39 3.56
C LEU A 194 10.90 10.78 3.70
N CYS A 195 11.70 11.84 3.48
CA CYS A 195 11.20 13.22 3.48
C CYS A 195 10.19 13.46 2.36
N VAL A 196 10.28 12.73 1.25
CA VAL A 196 9.31 12.78 0.15
C VAL A 196 8.12 11.85 0.39
N LEU A 197 8.37 10.61 0.82
CA LEU A 197 7.37 9.54 0.76
C LEU A 197 6.57 9.33 2.05
N TYR A 198 7.09 9.69 3.23
CA TYR A 198 6.52 9.19 4.50
C TYR A 198 5.05 9.57 4.74
N GLU A 199 4.64 10.77 4.32
CA GLU A 199 3.26 11.28 4.41
C GLU A 199 2.74 11.73 3.04
N ALA A 200 3.31 11.19 1.96
CA ALA A 200 2.87 11.52 0.62
C ALA A 200 1.42 11.08 0.40
N THR A 201 0.60 12.01 -0.09
CA THR A 201 -0.77 11.74 -0.56
C THR A 201 -0.80 11.37 -2.04
N ASP A 202 0.21 11.79 -2.79
CA ASP A 202 0.37 11.47 -4.21
C ASP A 202 0.85 10.02 -4.42
N ALA A 203 0.48 9.43 -5.55
CA ALA A 203 1.08 8.17 -6.00
C ALA A 203 2.44 8.42 -6.66
N TYR A 204 3.39 7.52 -6.44
CA TYR A 204 4.75 7.61 -6.97
C TYR A 204 5.15 6.33 -7.69
N LEU A 205 5.91 6.47 -8.78
CA LEU A 205 6.63 5.38 -9.42
C LEU A 205 8.13 5.60 -9.19
N LEU A 206 8.75 4.77 -8.36
CA LEU A 206 10.20 4.70 -8.24
C LEU A 206 10.74 4.07 -9.52
N THR A 207 11.44 4.87 -10.33
CA THR A 207 11.73 4.56 -11.74
C THR A 207 13.15 4.06 -11.96
N ALA A 208 13.30 3.07 -12.82
CA ALA A 208 14.54 2.61 -13.45
C ALA A 208 15.78 2.56 -12.54
N TYR A 209 15.64 2.16 -11.28
CA TYR A 209 16.76 2.10 -10.33
C TYR A 209 17.50 0.76 -10.45
N GLY A 210 18.82 0.78 -10.24
CA GLY A 210 19.66 -0.42 -10.33
C GLY A 210 19.57 -1.33 -9.10
N GLU A 211 20.02 -2.57 -9.24
CA GLU A 211 19.95 -3.61 -8.21
C GLU A 211 20.57 -3.18 -6.86
N ARG A 212 21.67 -2.40 -6.91
CA ARG A 212 22.35 -1.84 -5.72
C ARG A 212 21.40 -1.07 -4.79
N LEU A 213 20.32 -0.50 -5.32
CA LEU A 213 19.38 0.33 -4.57
C LEU A 213 18.16 -0.46 -4.04
N ILE A 214 18.06 -1.77 -4.28
CA ILE A 214 17.00 -2.61 -3.69
C ILE A 214 16.96 -2.49 -2.15
N PRO A 215 18.09 -2.55 -1.41
CA PRO A 215 18.07 -2.39 0.05
C PRO A 215 17.46 -1.06 0.52
N VAL A 216 17.61 0.00 -0.27
CA VAL A 216 16.98 1.32 0.00
C VAL A 216 15.47 1.20 -0.08
N VAL A 217 14.97 0.61 -1.17
CA VAL A 217 13.53 0.43 -1.40
C VAL A 217 12.91 -0.50 -0.36
N ASP A 218 13.60 -1.57 0.04
CA ASP A 218 13.14 -2.48 1.08
C ASP A 218 13.05 -1.80 2.45
N ALA A 219 14.05 -0.98 2.80
CA ALA A 219 14.02 -0.17 4.02
C ALA A 219 12.88 0.86 4.02
N LEU A 220 12.55 1.42 2.85
CA LEU A 220 11.42 2.34 2.68
C LEU A 220 10.07 1.61 2.76
N ARG A 221 9.98 0.40 2.22
CA ARG A 221 8.74 -0.40 2.21
C ARG A 221 8.25 -0.66 3.62
N GLU A 222 9.14 -0.92 4.58
CA GLU A 222 8.74 -1.08 5.98
C GLU A 222 8.08 0.17 6.59
N LYS A 223 8.48 1.35 6.12
CA LYS A 223 8.03 2.65 6.66
C LYS A 223 6.87 3.26 5.84
N CYS A 224 6.74 2.92 4.56
CA CYS A 224 5.83 3.53 3.58
C CYS A 224 4.94 2.49 2.88
N LYS A 225 4.46 1.46 3.61
CA LYS A 225 3.68 0.31 3.07
C LYS A 225 2.45 0.69 2.25
N SER A 226 1.85 1.87 2.50
CA SER A 226 0.67 2.35 1.77
C SER A 226 0.99 2.79 0.35
N ILE A 227 2.23 3.21 0.10
CA ILE A 227 2.68 3.78 -1.18
C ILE A 227 3.37 2.68 -1.98
N LEU A 228 4.40 2.03 -1.42
CA LEU A 228 5.23 1.06 -2.13
C LEU A 228 4.65 -0.36 -2.04
N LYS A 229 4.03 -0.83 -3.11
CA LYS A 229 3.28 -2.08 -3.22
C LYS A 229 4.03 -3.15 -4.01
N THR A 230 4.34 -2.86 -5.28
CA THR A 230 4.80 -3.88 -6.24
C THR A 230 6.06 -3.43 -6.94
N THR A 231 6.97 -4.36 -7.18
CA THR A 231 8.23 -4.10 -7.88
C THR A 231 8.29 -4.96 -9.14
N ASP A 232 8.41 -4.31 -10.29
CA ASP A 232 8.65 -4.95 -11.57
C ASP A 232 10.13 -4.87 -11.94
N GLN A 233 10.61 -5.89 -12.65
CA GLN A 233 11.97 -5.96 -13.15
C GLN A 233 11.99 -5.90 -14.68
N THR A 234 12.93 -5.13 -15.22
CA THR A 234 13.19 -5.05 -16.66
C THR A 234 14.65 -5.33 -16.94
N VAL A 235 14.92 -6.02 -18.05
CA VAL A 235 16.26 -6.15 -18.61
C VAL A 235 16.61 -4.84 -19.30
N TRP A 236 17.78 -4.29 -18.99
CA TRP A 236 18.26 -3.05 -19.59
C TRP A 236 19.23 -3.37 -20.72
N TYR A 237 18.78 -3.16 -21.96
CA TYR A 237 19.57 -3.39 -23.16
C TYR A 237 20.26 -2.12 -23.63
N ARG A 238 21.44 -2.28 -24.24
CA ARG A 238 22.20 -1.22 -24.90
C ARG A 238 22.65 -1.66 -26.29
N ALA A 239 22.63 -0.73 -27.25
CA ALA A 239 23.34 -0.87 -28.52
C ALA A 239 24.55 0.07 -28.57
N SER A 240 25.70 -0.41 -29.05
CA SER A 240 26.87 0.43 -29.28
C SER A 240 26.68 1.30 -30.52
N LYS A 241 27.45 2.41 -30.64
CA LYS A 241 27.37 3.29 -31.81
C LYS A 241 27.72 2.56 -33.10
N GLU A 242 28.69 1.65 -33.05
CA GLU A 242 29.15 0.84 -34.19
C GLU A 242 28.04 -0.12 -34.64
N LEU A 243 27.35 -0.76 -33.68
CA LEU A 243 26.22 -1.61 -33.98
C LEU A 243 25.09 -0.82 -34.65
N VAL A 244 24.74 0.35 -34.10
CA VAL A 244 23.68 1.20 -34.67
C VAL A 244 24.04 1.69 -36.06
N ALA A 245 25.31 2.02 -36.31
CA ALA A 245 25.79 2.42 -37.63
C ALA A 245 25.62 1.29 -38.67
N SER A 246 25.73 0.02 -38.25
CA SER A 246 25.51 -1.14 -39.13
C SER A 246 24.04 -1.38 -39.52
N PHE A 247 23.08 -0.72 -38.86
CA PHE A 247 21.66 -1.00 -39.10
C PHE A 247 21.18 -0.47 -40.45
N THR A 248 20.47 -1.34 -41.17
CA THR A 248 19.62 -1.02 -42.32
C THR A 248 18.20 -0.71 -41.84
N ALA A 249 17.65 0.43 -42.25
CA ALA A 249 16.37 0.93 -41.72
C ALA A 249 15.38 1.28 -42.83
N GLU A 250 15.62 0.77 -44.04
CA GLU A 250 14.74 0.92 -45.18
C GLU A 250 13.45 0.11 -44.95
N PRO A 251 12.26 0.71 -45.12
CA PRO A 251 11.03 -0.03 -45.03
C PRO A 251 10.84 -0.98 -46.22
N PRO A 252 10.13 -2.10 -46.03
CA PRO A 252 9.68 -2.92 -47.15
C PRO A 252 8.71 -2.15 -48.04
N ALA A 253 8.52 -2.63 -49.28
CA ALA A 253 7.54 -2.04 -50.20
C ALA A 253 6.13 -1.96 -49.56
N GLY A 254 5.42 -0.86 -49.82
CA GLY A 254 4.09 -0.59 -49.28
C GLY A 254 4.07 -0.08 -47.83
N ILE A 255 5.23 0.08 -47.18
CA ILE A 255 5.32 0.66 -45.83
C ILE A 255 6.03 2.00 -45.86
N GLU A 256 5.40 3.02 -45.29
CA GLU A 256 5.99 4.33 -45.08
C GLU A 256 6.42 4.51 -43.62
N LEU A 257 7.64 5.00 -43.38
CA LEU A 257 8.09 5.41 -42.06
C LEU A 257 8.05 6.92 -41.93
N ARG A 258 7.35 7.42 -40.92
CA ARG A 258 7.31 8.85 -40.60
C ARG A 258 7.15 9.08 -39.10
N ARG A 259 7.39 10.31 -38.66
CA ARG A 259 7.14 10.73 -37.27
C ARG A 259 5.67 10.47 -36.91
N LEU A 260 5.42 10.10 -35.66
CA LEU A 260 4.06 9.98 -35.16
C LEU A 260 3.35 11.35 -35.15
N ASP A 261 2.06 11.32 -35.49
CA ASP A 261 1.16 12.45 -35.35
C ASP A 261 0.44 12.36 -34.00
N VAL A 262 0.26 13.50 -33.34
CA VAL A 262 -0.39 13.64 -32.02
C VAL A 262 -1.80 13.03 -32.02
N LYS A 263 -2.49 13.02 -33.17
CA LYS A 263 -3.80 12.36 -33.31
C LYS A 263 -3.79 10.87 -32.98
N HIS A 264 -2.64 10.20 -33.11
CA HIS A 264 -2.50 8.77 -32.80
C HIS A 264 -2.38 8.47 -31.30
N ALA A 265 -2.17 9.49 -30.46
CA ALA A 265 -1.90 9.29 -29.03
C ALA A 265 -3.00 8.49 -28.32
N SER A 266 -4.28 8.76 -28.62
CA SER A 266 -5.40 8.05 -28.00
C SER A 266 -5.41 6.56 -28.35
N ALA A 267 -5.24 6.24 -29.64
CA ALA A 267 -5.23 4.85 -30.12
C ALA A 267 -4.01 4.08 -29.61
N ILE A 268 -2.84 4.71 -29.55
CA ILE A 268 -1.63 4.11 -28.96
C ILE A 268 -1.85 3.81 -27.48
N ASN A 269 -2.46 4.75 -26.74
CA ASN A 269 -2.71 4.60 -25.32
C ASN A 269 -3.71 3.48 -25.01
N GLU A 270 -4.74 3.31 -25.83
CA GLU A 270 -5.80 2.31 -25.62
C GLU A 270 -5.24 0.88 -25.51
N ILE A 271 -4.21 0.57 -26.29
CA ILE A 271 -3.56 -0.74 -26.34
C ILE A 271 -2.27 -0.80 -25.51
N TRP A 272 -1.89 0.28 -24.84
CA TRP A 272 -0.74 0.31 -23.95
C TRP A 272 -1.09 -0.44 -22.65
N PRO A 273 -0.32 -1.49 -22.28
CA PRO A 273 -0.63 -2.28 -21.07
C PRO A 273 -0.52 -1.48 -19.76
N HIS A 274 0.28 -0.41 -19.75
CA HIS A 274 0.53 0.41 -18.56
C HIS A 274 -0.26 1.73 -18.57
N ARG A 275 -1.33 1.81 -19.37
CA ARG A 275 -2.20 2.99 -19.42
C ARG A 275 -2.86 3.26 -18.06
N SER A 276 -3.02 4.54 -17.75
CA SER A 276 -3.63 5.05 -16.51
C SER A 276 -4.37 6.36 -16.78
N GLU A 277 -5.00 6.93 -15.77
CA GLU A 277 -5.53 8.30 -15.90
C GLU A 277 -4.39 9.29 -16.23
N GLY A 278 -4.63 10.21 -17.17
CA GLY A 278 -3.62 11.15 -17.68
C GLY A 278 -2.65 10.59 -18.73
N SER A 279 -2.60 9.27 -18.93
CA SER A 279 -1.64 8.62 -19.85
C SER A 279 -1.75 9.07 -21.32
N VAL A 280 -2.93 9.45 -21.81
CA VAL A 280 -3.08 10.01 -23.17
C VAL A 280 -2.30 11.32 -23.31
N ALA A 281 -2.34 12.20 -22.29
CA ALA A 281 -1.60 13.46 -22.31
C ALA A 281 -0.09 13.19 -22.28
N PHE A 282 0.35 12.18 -21.53
CA PHE A 282 1.73 11.71 -21.55
C PHE A 282 2.16 11.24 -22.95
N VAL A 283 1.39 10.37 -23.61
CA VAL A 283 1.69 9.92 -24.98
C VAL A 283 1.72 11.09 -25.97
N ARG A 284 0.78 12.05 -25.86
CA ARG A 284 0.81 13.29 -26.68
C ARG A 284 2.10 14.07 -26.46
N SER A 285 2.54 14.20 -25.21
CA SER A 285 3.80 14.88 -24.86
C SER A 285 5.01 14.17 -25.48
N LEU A 286 5.07 12.83 -25.41
CA LEU A 286 6.14 12.06 -26.05
C LEU A 286 6.20 12.30 -27.56
N ILE A 287 5.05 12.28 -28.25
CA ILE A 287 4.99 12.51 -29.70
C ILE A 287 5.42 13.94 -30.05
N THR A 288 5.03 14.92 -29.22
CA THR A 288 5.27 16.35 -29.46
C THR A 288 6.73 16.73 -29.23
N HIS A 289 7.32 16.26 -28.13
CA HIS A 289 8.62 16.74 -27.65
C HIS A 289 9.78 15.80 -27.96
N ASN A 290 9.52 14.51 -28.20
CA ASN A 290 10.57 13.53 -28.47
C ASN A 290 10.53 13.01 -29.91
N ILE A 291 11.65 12.45 -30.34
CA ILE A 291 11.70 11.68 -31.59
C ILE A 291 10.87 10.40 -31.44
N SER A 292 10.16 10.07 -32.51
CA SER A 292 9.26 8.92 -32.59
C SER A 292 9.14 8.46 -34.04
N VAL A 293 8.76 7.20 -34.23
CA VAL A 293 8.52 6.62 -35.55
C VAL A 293 7.23 5.81 -35.54
N GLY A 294 6.44 5.96 -36.60
CA GLY A 294 5.33 5.09 -36.96
C GLY A 294 5.55 4.49 -38.35
N ALA A 295 5.14 3.23 -38.52
CA ALA A 295 4.99 2.57 -39.80
C ALA A 295 3.52 2.64 -40.25
N TYR A 296 3.32 3.07 -41.49
CA TYR A 296 2.01 3.20 -42.11
C TYR A 296 1.91 2.29 -43.33
N ASP A 297 0.77 1.61 -43.49
CA ASP A 297 0.47 0.83 -44.69
C ASP A 297 0.06 1.72 -45.87
N GLU A 298 -0.16 1.12 -47.05
CA GLU A 298 -0.58 1.83 -48.27
C GLU A 298 -1.91 2.57 -48.11
N GLN A 299 -2.75 2.17 -47.15
CA GLN A 299 -4.02 2.82 -46.83
C GLN A 299 -3.84 3.96 -45.80
N GLY A 300 -2.62 4.18 -45.32
CA GLY A 300 -2.28 5.22 -44.34
C GLY A 300 -2.58 4.86 -42.89
N ASN A 301 -2.86 3.58 -42.58
CA ASN A 301 -3.12 3.13 -41.22
C ASN A 301 -1.82 2.93 -40.44
N LEU A 302 -1.82 3.34 -39.17
CA LEU A 302 -0.68 3.11 -38.28
C LEU A 302 -0.63 1.63 -37.83
N ILE A 303 0.39 0.89 -38.25
CA ILE A 303 0.51 -0.56 -38.00
C ILE A 303 1.63 -0.96 -37.03
N ALA A 304 2.61 -0.09 -36.82
CA ALA A 304 3.65 -0.26 -35.80
C ALA A 304 4.25 1.09 -35.37
N TRP A 305 4.83 1.17 -34.18
CA TRP A 305 5.50 2.38 -33.70
C TRP A 305 6.56 2.08 -32.64
N CYS A 306 7.45 3.04 -32.44
CA CYS A 306 8.38 3.12 -31.33
C CYS A 306 8.57 4.60 -30.95
N MET A 307 8.72 4.88 -29.66
CA MET A 307 8.89 6.24 -29.14
C MET A 307 10.13 6.33 -28.26
N ARG A 308 10.69 7.52 -28.13
CA ARG A 308 11.74 7.82 -27.15
C ARG A 308 11.11 8.27 -25.84
N LEU A 309 11.43 7.57 -24.76
CA LEU A 309 10.99 7.86 -23.40
C LEU A 309 11.70 9.10 -22.83
N PRO A 310 11.17 9.72 -21.75
CA PRO A 310 11.86 10.81 -21.05
C PRO A 310 13.23 10.40 -20.51
N SER A 311 13.41 9.13 -20.16
CA SER A 311 14.70 8.55 -19.76
C SER A 311 15.72 8.44 -20.91
N GLY A 312 15.34 8.84 -22.13
CA GLY A 312 16.14 8.76 -23.34
C GLY A 312 16.11 7.39 -24.02
N ALA A 313 15.56 6.36 -23.37
CA ALA A 313 15.49 5.00 -23.89
C ALA A 313 14.37 4.81 -24.93
N LEU A 314 14.47 3.75 -25.74
CA LEU A 314 13.39 3.25 -26.59
C LEU A 314 12.25 2.74 -25.70
N GLY A 315 11.01 3.04 -26.08
CA GLY A 315 9.83 2.61 -25.34
C GLY A 315 8.56 2.62 -26.16
N LEU A 316 7.49 2.10 -25.54
CA LEU A 316 6.16 1.94 -26.14
C LEU A 316 6.21 1.26 -27.53
N LEU A 317 7.19 0.39 -27.74
CA LEU A 317 7.33 -0.39 -28.98
C LEU A 317 6.13 -1.32 -29.13
N ARG A 318 5.44 -1.23 -30.27
CA ARG A 318 4.31 -2.09 -30.57
C ARG A 318 4.17 -2.32 -32.08
N VAL A 319 3.64 -3.48 -32.40
CA VAL A 319 3.13 -3.84 -33.72
C VAL A 319 1.69 -4.29 -33.51
N VAL A 320 0.76 -3.78 -34.33
CA VAL A 320 -0.65 -4.19 -34.31
C VAL A 320 -0.74 -5.69 -34.60
N ASP A 321 -1.67 -6.39 -33.95
CA ASP A 321 -1.69 -7.85 -33.93
C ASP A 321 -1.80 -8.47 -35.33
N THR A 322 -2.53 -7.82 -36.24
CA THR A 322 -2.71 -8.23 -37.65
C THR A 322 -1.43 -8.13 -38.49
N HIS A 323 -0.41 -7.39 -38.03
CA HIS A 323 0.83 -7.11 -38.76
C HIS A 323 2.08 -7.65 -38.04
N LYS A 324 1.90 -8.53 -37.06
CA LYS A 324 3.00 -9.19 -36.36
C LYS A 324 3.74 -10.16 -37.28
N ARG A 325 4.99 -10.48 -36.90
CA ARG A 325 5.90 -11.41 -37.61
C ARG A 325 6.38 -10.95 -39.00
N LEU A 326 6.11 -9.71 -39.39
CA LEU A 326 6.62 -9.07 -40.61
C LEU A 326 7.95 -8.32 -40.41
N GLY A 327 8.63 -8.51 -39.27
CA GLY A 327 9.88 -7.80 -38.96
C GLY A 327 9.73 -6.32 -38.58
N LEU A 328 8.50 -5.78 -38.57
CA LEU A 328 8.23 -4.35 -38.29
C LEU A 328 8.75 -3.87 -36.94
N GLY A 329 8.66 -4.68 -35.88
CA GLY A 329 9.19 -4.30 -34.57
C GLY A 329 10.70 -4.05 -34.61
N SER A 330 11.44 -4.91 -35.30
CA SER A 330 12.88 -4.75 -35.50
C SER A 330 13.20 -3.55 -36.39
N LEU A 331 12.38 -3.29 -37.41
CA LEU A 331 12.52 -2.10 -38.26
C LEU A 331 12.37 -0.82 -37.45
N MET A 332 11.36 -0.72 -36.58
CA MET A 332 11.14 0.47 -35.73
C MET A 332 12.31 0.70 -34.77
N VAL A 333 12.81 -0.37 -34.16
CA VAL A 333 13.99 -0.29 -33.28
C VAL A 333 15.21 0.21 -34.04
N ARG A 334 15.54 -0.39 -35.20
CA ARG A 334 16.69 0.03 -35.99
C ARG A 334 16.58 1.49 -36.45
N TYR A 335 15.43 1.88 -36.99
CA TYR A 335 15.19 3.25 -37.45
C TYR A 335 15.35 4.26 -36.31
N LEU A 336 14.65 4.06 -35.19
CA LEU A 336 14.71 5.02 -34.08
C LEU A 336 16.08 5.01 -33.37
N SER A 337 16.78 3.87 -33.35
CA SER A 337 18.15 3.79 -32.84
C SER A 337 19.11 4.68 -33.64
N LYS A 338 19.00 4.68 -34.98
CA LYS A 338 19.81 5.57 -35.83
C LYS A 338 19.54 7.03 -35.52
N GLN A 339 18.26 7.41 -35.43
CA GLN A 339 17.85 8.77 -35.06
C GLN A 339 18.37 9.20 -33.68
N ILE A 340 18.31 8.32 -32.66
CA ILE A 340 18.88 8.60 -31.33
C ILE A 340 20.41 8.78 -31.42
N SER A 341 21.11 7.89 -32.14
CA SER A 341 22.57 7.97 -32.29
C SER A 341 23.02 9.19 -33.08
N GLU A 342 22.23 9.68 -34.05
CA GLU A 342 22.48 10.91 -34.82
C GLU A 342 22.43 12.15 -33.92
N LEU A 343 21.62 12.13 -32.86
CA LEU A 343 21.60 13.16 -31.81
C LEU A 343 22.82 13.09 -30.86
N GLY A 344 23.68 12.08 -31.03
CA GLY A 344 24.86 11.85 -30.19
C GLY A 344 24.60 10.99 -28.95
N ASP A 345 23.35 10.60 -28.71
CA ASP A 345 22.88 9.90 -27.52
C ASP A 345 23.09 8.39 -27.58
N GLU A 346 23.12 7.74 -26.42
CA GLU A 346 23.22 6.28 -26.32
C GLU A 346 21.85 5.61 -26.49
N VAL A 347 21.81 4.50 -27.24
CA VAL A 347 20.59 3.73 -27.47
C VAL A 347 20.41 2.68 -26.40
N ARG A 348 19.35 2.83 -25.60
CA ARG A 348 18.98 1.92 -24.52
C ARG A 348 17.52 1.46 -24.65
N ALA A 349 17.17 0.32 -24.06
CA ALA A 349 15.80 -0.18 -24.03
C ALA A 349 15.50 -1.00 -22.76
N PRO A 350 14.58 -0.56 -21.88
CA PRO A 350 14.00 -1.41 -20.86
C PRO A 350 13.03 -2.40 -21.49
N VAL A 351 13.17 -3.69 -21.15
CA VAL A 351 12.24 -4.73 -21.57
C VAL A 351 11.84 -5.56 -20.37
N VAL A 352 10.53 -5.66 -20.11
CA VAL A 352 9.97 -6.52 -19.05
C VAL A 352 10.52 -7.94 -19.20
N THR A 353 10.98 -8.53 -18.11
CA THR A 353 11.65 -9.85 -18.10
C THR A 353 10.79 -10.95 -18.72
N GLY A 354 9.46 -10.90 -18.50
CA GLY A 354 8.46 -11.81 -19.07
C GLY A 354 8.14 -11.58 -20.55
N ASN A 355 8.61 -10.50 -21.17
CA ASN A 355 8.40 -10.22 -22.60
C ASN A 355 9.47 -10.91 -23.46
N THR A 356 9.45 -12.24 -23.44
CA THR A 356 10.38 -13.10 -24.20
C THR A 356 10.45 -12.74 -25.70
N PRO A 357 9.35 -12.43 -26.41
CA PRO A 357 9.43 -12.03 -27.81
C PRO A 357 10.26 -10.76 -28.05
N SER A 358 10.09 -9.73 -27.22
CA SER A 358 10.83 -8.48 -27.34
C SER A 358 12.31 -8.68 -26.98
N ARG A 359 12.60 -9.44 -25.91
CA ARG A 359 13.97 -9.75 -25.49
C ARG A 359 14.77 -10.46 -26.59
N LYS A 360 14.23 -11.55 -27.13
CA LYS A 360 14.84 -12.28 -28.25
C LYS A 360 15.04 -11.41 -29.48
N MET A 361 14.14 -10.46 -29.73
CA MET A 361 14.27 -9.51 -30.83
C MET A 361 15.46 -8.56 -30.62
N PHE A 362 15.60 -7.96 -29.43
CA PHE A 362 16.74 -7.10 -29.10
C PHE A 362 18.07 -7.86 -29.17
N GLU A 363 18.13 -9.06 -28.59
CA GLU A 363 19.31 -9.93 -28.63
C GLU A 363 19.70 -10.29 -30.08
N LYS A 364 18.72 -10.61 -30.94
CA LYS A 364 18.96 -10.88 -32.36
C LYS A 364 19.46 -9.65 -33.12
N LEU A 365 19.07 -8.45 -32.70
CA LEU A 365 19.59 -7.19 -33.25
C LEU A 365 20.99 -6.84 -32.74
N GLY A 366 21.58 -7.66 -31.86
CA GLY A 366 22.92 -7.44 -31.31
C GLY A 366 22.94 -6.55 -30.08
N PHE A 367 21.78 -6.15 -29.54
CA PHE A 367 21.74 -5.39 -28.29
C PHE A 367 22.28 -6.26 -27.16
N GLN A 368 23.10 -5.66 -26.30
CA GLN A 368 23.68 -6.32 -25.14
C GLN A 368 22.86 -5.99 -23.90
N GLN A 369 22.58 -7.01 -23.11
CA GLN A 369 22.09 -6.81 -21.75
C GLN A 369 23.24 -6.23 -20.91
N ILE A 370 23.02 -5.06 -20.31
CA ILE A 370 24.02 -4.40 -19.48
C ILE A 370 23.64 -4.35 -18.00
N ASP A 371 22.35 -4.46 -17.68
CA ASP A 371 21.87 -4.44 -16.30
C ASP A 371 20.44 -4.99 -16.18
N HIS A 372 19.94 -5.11 -14.95
CA HIS A 372 18.52 -5.11 -14.63
C HIS A 372 18.15 -3.82 -13.91
N VAL A 373 17.04 -3.22 -14.33
CA VAL A 373 16.47 -2.06 -13.65
C VAL A 373 15.08 -2.36 -13.14
N TYR A 374 14.76 -1.72 -12.02
CA TYR A 374 13.58 -2.01 -11.21
C TYR A 374 12.64 -0.81 -11.18
N TRP A 375 11.35 -1.12 -11.06
CA TRP A 375 10.25 -0.16 -11.08
C TRP A 375 9.35 -0.48 -9.90
N THR A 376 9.25 0.41 -8.90
CA THR A 376 8.40 0.18 -7.73
C THR A 376 7.24 1.16 -7.69
N TRP A 377 6.02 0.61 -7.66
CA TRP A 377 4.74 1.30 -7.56
C TRP A 377 4.31 1.50 -6.13
#